data_AF-A0A3C0GIP7-F1
#
_entry.id   AF-A0A3C0GIP7-F1
#
_cell.length_a   1.000
_cell.length_b   1.000
_cell.length_c   1.000
_cell.angle_alpha   90.00
_cell.angle_beta   90.00
_cell.angle_gamma   90.00
#
_symmetry.space_group_name_H-M   'P 1'
#
loop_
_entity.id
_entity.type
_entity.pdbx_description
1 polymer ?
#
loop_
_entity_poly.entity_id
_entity_poly.type
_entity_poly.pdbx_seq_one_letter_code
_entity_poly.pdbx_strand_id
1 'polypeptide(L)'
;ILQTPVLEAFTNNTSNLNSKLMSISRTNLLFMPVLRLNKTDKTAGPNSRSTLMYDRSNSDGSVAAGSSFKTKFVVAVDETTFNIFNTGSVSVQGVIQGYQSTGSLVGGQVRVDQGMSTSQISPASGLDSDLLETQFILELDYRLGRLARPNAQTVQNVNFIDDDSIASYYVAGTNFVSPINNTDSVASASAQDPQVFDGPRGNALMFRLQASTELQYSTYLFTQIGKTLSNSNVGNDVFGISQTDITNSPAGANASLYYIDSTVRVVGANTGFRLDIPVRYVKIQ
;
A
#
# COMPACT_ATOMS: atom_id res chain seq x y z
N ILE A 1 -5.47 25.23 -18.99
CA ILE A 1 -4.19 24.50 -18.80
C ILE A 1 -3.13 25.23 -19.62
N LEU A 2 -2.28 26.03 -18.99
CA LEU A 2 -1.20 26.72 -19.70
C LEU A 2 -0.12 25.68 -20.01
N GLN A 3 0.07 25.46 -21.31
CA GLN A 3 1.00 24.54 -21.95
C GLN A 3 0.59 23.06 -21.89
N THR A 4 -0.16 22.63 -22.91
CA THR A 4 -0.11 21.23 -23.33
C THR A 4 1.26 21.00 -23.97
N PRO A 5 2.12 20.10 -23.45
CA PRO A 5 3.35 19.75 -24.12
C PRO A 5 3.02 19.16 -25.50
N VAL A 6 3.69 19.63 -26.54
CA VAL A 6 3.65 19.02 -27.86
C VAL A 6 4.37 17.68 -27.73
N LEU A 7 3.63 16.57 -27.86
CA LEU A 7 4.18 15.23 -27.74
C LEU A 7 4.52 14.70 -29.13
N GLU A 8 5.80 14.38 -29.31
CA GLU A 8 6.28 13.54 -30.40
C GLU A 8 5.76 12.11 -30.24
N ALA A 9 5.40 11.46 -31.36
CA ALA A 9 4.75 10.16 -31.35
C ALA A 9 5.70 9.08 -30.80
N PHE A 10 5.53 8.73 -29.53
CA PHE A 10 6.26 7.62 -28.93
C PHE A 10 5.76 6.30 -29.53
N THR A 11 6.65 5.58 -30.19
CA THR A 11 6.40 4.21 -30.67
C THR A 11 6.35 3.18 -29.53
N ASN A 12 6.56 3.62 -28.29
CA ASN A 12 6.46 2.79 -27.10
C ASN A 12 5.19 3.14 -26.32
N ASN A 13 4.24 2.21 -26.25
CA ASN A 13 2.98 2.33 -25.50
C ASN A 13 3.18 2.46 -23.97
N THR A 14 4.42 2.33 -23.50
CA THR A 14 4.85 2.49 -22.09
C THR A 14 5.51 3.86 -21.84
N SER A 15 5.48 4.79 -22.80
CA SER A 15 5.90 6.18 -22.56
C SER A 15 4.84 6.86 -21.68
N ASN A 16 5.03 6.75 -20.36
CA ASN A 16 4.00 6.95 -19.35
C ASN A 16 3.74 8.43 -19.07
N LEU A 17 2.53 8.89 -19.39
CA LEU A 17 1.94 10.05 -18.73
C LEU A 17 1.26 9.56 -17.45
N ASN A 18 1.43 10.30 -16.34
CA ASN A 18 0.80 9.96 -15.05
C ASN A 18 -0.73 10.05 -15.08
N SER A 19 -1.30 10.72 -16.07
CA SER A 19 -2.74 10.85 -16.30
C SER A 19 -3.08 10.51 -17.74
N LYS A 20 -4.25 9.90 -17.96
CA LYS A 20 -4.82 9.74 -19.31
C LYS A 20 -5.18 11.12 -19.89
N LEU A 21 -5.17 11.23 -21.22
CA LEU A 21 -5.73 12.40 -21.90
C LEU A 21 -7.25 12.41 -21.67
N MET A 22 -7.78 13.47 -21.08
CA MET A 22 -9.20 13.61 -20.81
C MET A 22 -9.70 14.99 -21.15
N SER A 23 -10.88 15.05 -21.78
CA SER A 23 -11.58 16.29 -22.08
C SER A 23 -12.44 16.67 -20.88
N ILE A 24 -12.06 17.73 -20.18
CA ILE A 24 -12.89 18.33 -19.14
C ILE A 24 -13.55 19.57 -19.75
N SER A 25 -14.87 19.66 -19.68
CA SER A 25 -15.67 20.75 -20.29
C SER A 25 -15.48 22.11 -19.61
N ARG A 26 -14.68 22.18 -18.54
CA ARG A 26 -14.56 23.34 -17.67
C ARG A 26 -13.31 24.16 -17.98
N THR A 27 -13.50 25.46 -18.11
CA THR A 27 -12.43 26.45 -18.36
C THR A 27 -11.86 27.07 -17.09
N ASN A 28 -12.47 26.81 -15.92
CA ASN A 28 -12.07 27.36 -14.62
C ASN A 28 -11.16 26.43 -13.80
N LEU A 29 -10.66 25.35 -14.40
CA LEU A 29 -9.75 24.41 -13.73
C LEU A 29 -8.30 24.88 -13.87
N LEU A 30 -7.75 25.36 -12.75
CA LEU A 30 -6.36 25.77 -12.64
C LEU A 30 -5.44 24.60 -12.22
N PHE A 31 -5.97 23.62 -11.50
CA PHE A 31 -5.22 22.53 -10.88
C PHE A 31 -5.97 21.20 -11.00
N MET A 32 -5.23 20.11 -11.20
CA MET A 32 -5.77 18.74 -11.22
C MET A 32 -5.54 18.05 -9.86
N PRO A 33 -6.52 17.29 -9.33
CA PRO A 33 -6.28 16.40 -8.21
C PRO A 33 -5.28 15.31 -8.59
N VAL A 34 -4.55 14.83 -7.58
CA VAL A 34 -3.59 13.72 -7.72
C VAL A 34 -3.86 12.67 -6.66
N LEU A 35 -3.39 11.45 -6.90
CA LEU A 35 -3.40 10.37 -5.91
C LEU A 35 -2.06 10.32 -5.19
N ARG A 36 -2.07 10.14 -3.87
CA ARG A 36 -0.86 9.94 -3.05
C ARG A 36 -1.04 8.84 -2.02
N LEU A 37 0.03 8.10 -1.76
CA LEU A 37 0.09 7.15 -0.66
C LEU A 37 0.05 7.88 0.68
N ASN A 38 -0.85 7.47 1.57
CA ASN A 38 -0.88 7.94 2.93
C ASN A 38 0.02 7.08 3.81
N LYS A 39 1.26 7.56 3.99
CA LYS A 39 2.33 6.90 4.76
C LYS A 39 2.63 7.61 6.08
N THR A 40 1.62 8.13 6.75
CA THR A 40 1.81 9.00 7.92
C THR A 40 2.03 8.19 9.21
N ASP A 41 3.09 8.52 9.96
CA ASP A 41 3.55 7.78 11.14
C ASP A 41 2.70 8.02 12.41
N LYS A 42 1.56 8.69 12.31
CA LYS A 42 0.74 9.00 13.48
C LYS A 42 -0.11 7.78 13.83
N THR A 43 0.40 6.91 14.69
CA THR A 43 -0.31 5.73 15.20
C THR A 43 -1.61 6.17 15.89
N ALA A 44 -2.73 5.94 15.23
CA ALA A 44 -4.03 5.94 15.86
C ALA A 44 -4.12 4.78 16.86
N GLY A 45 -4.99 4.92 17.87
CA GLY A 45 -5.07 4.01 19.04
C GLY A 45 -5.24 2.52 18.70
N PRO A 46 -5.39 1.64 19.72
CA PRO A 46 -5.22 0.18 19.62
C PRO A 46 -6.09 -0.57 18.58
N ASN A 47 -7.05 0.11 17.94
CA ASN A 47 -7.95 -0.46 16.92
C ASN A 47 -7.72 0.10 15.50
N SER A 48 -6.69 0.93 15.29
CA SER A 48 -6.44 1.55 14.00
C SER A 48 -5.28 0.89 13.27
N ARG A 49 -5.48 0.65 11.97
CA ARG A 49 -4.51 -0.08 11.15
C ARG A 49 -3.48 0.88 10.57
N SER A 50 -2.20 0.52 10.72
CA SER A 50 -1.09 1.30 10.16
C SER A 50 -1.22 1.40 8.63
N THR A 51 -1.12 2.62 8.10
CA THR A 51 -1.02 2.87 6.65
C THR A 51 0.43 3.03 6.21
N LEU A 52 1.38 2.80 7.13
CA LEU A 52 2.79 2.90 6.86
C LEU A 52 3.26 1.79 5.93
N MET A 53 4.27 2.14 5.15
CA MET A 53 5.18 1.12 4.59
C MET A 53 5.97 0.49 5.73
N TYR A 54 6.65 -0.62 5.46
CA TYR A 54 7.43 -1.32 6.47
C TYR A 54 8.39 -0.37 7.19
N ASP A 55 8.25 -0.29 8.52
CA ASP A 55 9.11 0.52 9.39
C ASP A 55 9.38 -0.24 10.70
N ARG A 56 10.58 -0.05 11.24
CA ARG A 56 11.03 -0.68 12.47
C ARG A 56 11.56 0.37 13.43
N SER A 57 10.95 0.44 14.61
CA SER A 57 11.45 1.23 15.72
C SER A 57 11.81 0.35 16.92
N ASN A 58 12.86 0.74 17.62
CA ASN A 58 13.18 0.19 18.94
C ASN A 58 12.07 0.55 19.93
N SER A 59 12.02 -0.14 21.08
CA SER A 59 11.06 0.13 22.16
C SER A 59 11.16 1.55 22.74
N ASP A 60 12.28 2.24 22.53
CA ASP A 60 12.51 3.65 22.90
C ASP A 60 12.04 4.64 21.82
N GLY A 61 11.46 4.15 20.71
CA GLY A 61 11.01 4.96 19.57
C GLY A 61 12.13 5.40 18.62
N SER A 62 13.38 5.01 18.87
CA SER A 62 14.50 5.28 17.96
C SER A 62 14.44 4.38 16.72
N VAL A 63 14.94 4.92 15.60
CA VAL A 63 15.07 4.25 14.31
C VAL A 63 16.10 3.12 14.46
N ALA A 64 15.66 1.85 14.37
CA ALA A 64 16.54 0.69 14.59
C ALA A 64 17.65 0.59 13.51
N ALA A 65 18.81 0.03 13.80
CA ALA A 65 19.85 -0.16 12.76
C ALA A 65 19.28 -0.98 11.58
N GLY A 66 19.35 -0.45 10.35
CA GLY A 66 18.76 -1.08 9.15
C GLY A 66 17.27 -0.76 8.90
N SER A 67 16.63 0.12 9.67
CA SER A 67 15.21 0.51 9.52
C SER A 67 14.92 1.55 8.42
N SER A 68 15.92 1.92 7.60
CA SER A 68 15.74 2.89 6.50
C SER A 68 15.10 2.30 5.23
N PHE A 69 14.17 1.36 5.38
CA PHE A 69 13.47 0.72 4.27
C PHE A 69 11.97 1.02 4.25
N LYS A 70 11.58 2.30 4.42
CA LYS A 70 10.22 2.80 4.06
C LYS A 70 9.98 2.79 2.54
N THR A 71 10.25 1.66 1.87
CA THR A 71 10.24 1.58 0.40
C THR A 71 9.15 0.67 -0.14
N LYS A 72 8.65 -0.30 0.64
CA LYS A 72 7.65 -1.29 0.19
C LYS A 72 6.64 -1.65 1.28
N PHE A 73 5.44 -2.04 0.87
CA PHE A 73 4.49 -2.71 1.76
C PHE A 73 4.86 -4.19 1.87
N VAL A 74 4.99 -4.70 3.08
CA VAL A 74 5.32 -6.11 3.33
C VAL A 74 4.04 -6.88 3.61
N VAL A 75 3.84 -7.98 2.89
CA VAL A 75 2.70 -8.89 3.04
C VAL A 75 3.22 -10.22 3.58
N ALA A 76 2.91 -10.52 4.84
CA ALA A 76 3.24 -11.82 5.43
C ALA A 76 2.26 -12.87 4.92
N VAL A 77 2.79 -13.93 4.28
CA VAL A 77 1.93 -14.92 3.59
C VAL A 77 1.33 -15.97 4.52
N ASP A 78 1.87 -16.17 5.72
CA ASP A 78 1.34 -17.11 6.70
C ASP A 78 1.42 -16.56 8.13
N GLU A 79 0.79 -17.28 9.05
CA GLU A 79 0.70 -16.90 10.46
C GLU A 79 2.05 -16.94 11.17
N THR A 80 2.90 -17.92 10.86
CA THR A 80 4.24 -18.05 11.47
C THR A 80 5.12 -16.87 11.08
N THR A 81 5.10 -16.47 9.81
CA THR A 81 5.81 -15.30 9.30
C THR A 81 5.26 -14.02 9.91
N PHE A 82 3.94 -13.87 9.98
CA PHE A 82 3.32 -12.68 10.58
C PHE A 82 3.63 -12.53 12.07
N ASN A 83 3.63 -13.64 12.82
CA ASN A 83 3.93 -13.62 14.25
C ASN A 83 5.39 -13.23 14.52
N ILE A 84 6.35 -13.59 13.66
CA ILE A 84 7.75 -13.16 13.81
C ILE A 84 7.90 -11.64 13.71
N PHE A 85 7.08 -10.96 12.91
CA PHE A 85 7.05 -9.49 12.88
C PHE A 85 6.34 -8.85 14.08
N ASN A 86 5.50 -9.60 14.81
CA ASN A 86 4.70 -9.08 15.93
C ASN A 86 5.15 -9.59 17.31
N THR A 87 6.18 -10.44 17.38
CA THR A 87 6.69 -11.02 18.63
C THR A 87 8.11 -10.52 18.91
N GLY A 88 8.27 -9.54 19.80
CA GLY A 88 9.58 -9.03 20.18
C GLY A 88 9.54 -7.72 20.97
N SER A 89 10.69 -7.28 21.49
CA SER A 89 10.87 -5.98 22.18
C SER A 89 10.97 -4.79 21.21
N VAL A 90 10.62 -4.99 19.94
CA VAL A 90 10.77 -4.06 18.83
C VAL A 90 9.41 -3.92 18.16
N SER A 91 9.01 -2.69 17.90
CA SER A 91 7.74 -2.41 17.23
C SER A 91 7.96 -2.40 15.71
N VAL A 92 7.37 -3.37 15.02
CA VAL A 92 7.34 -3.40 13.54
C VAL A 92 5.98 -2.90 13.08
N GLN A 93 5.98 -1.90 12.21
CA GLN A 93 4.77 -1.34 11.61
C GLN A 93 4.75 -1.58 10.09
N GLY A 94 3.56 -1.49 9.48
CA GLY A 94 3.41 -1.60 8.02
C GLY A 94 3.47 -3.03 7.44
N VAL A 95 3.36 -4.06 8.29
CA VAL A 95 3.19 -5.46 7.83
C VAL A 95 1.72 -5.78 7.64
N ILE A 96 1.34 -6.13 6.42
CA ILE A 96 -0.01 -6.53 6.04
C ILE A 96 -0.17 -8.03 6.29
N GLN A 97 -1.26 -8.39 6.97
CA GLN A 97 -1.67 -9.78 7.15
C GLN A 97 -2.23 -10.34 5.83
N GLY A 98 -1.44 -11.19 5.17
CA GLY A 98 -1.71 -11.75 3.85
C GLY A 98 -2.40 -13.11 3.81
N TYR A 99 -2.86 -13.63 4.96
CA TYR A 99 -3.55 -14.92 5.07
C TYR A 99 -4.92 -14.73 5.73
N GLN A 100 -5.78 -15.75 5.63
CA GLN A 100 -7.03 -15.78 6.38
C GLN A 100 -6.76 -16.26 7.80
N SER A 101 -7.11 -15.44 8.78
CA SER A 101 -7.08 -15.84 10.19
C SER A 101 -8.49 -16.05 10.71
N THR A 102 -8.62 -16.98 11.65
CA THR A 102 -9.85 -17.25 12.40
C THR A 102 -10.18 -16.13 13.40
N GLY A 103 -9.21 -15.24 13.71
CA GLY A 103 -9.36 -14.13 14.65
C GLY A 103 -9.64 -12.76 14.01
N SER A 104 -9.63 -11.73 14.86
CA SER A 104 -9.75 -10.34 14.41
C SER A 104 -8.60 -9.97 13.48
N LEU A 105 -8.87 -9.13 12.48
CA LEU A 105 -7.84 -8.67 11.55
C LEU A 105 -6.82 -7.78 12.27
N VAL A 106 -5.55 -8.12 12.13
CA VAL A 106 -4.42 -7.34 12.67
C VAL A 106 -3.48 -6.95 11.52
N GLY A 107 -2.67 -5.92 11.71
CA GLY A 107 -1.68 -5.48 10.74
C GLY A 107 -2.12 -4.32 9.85
N GLY A 108 -1.21 -3.91 8.97
CA GLY A 108 -1.33 -2.72 8.14
C GLY A 108 -2.30 -2.86 6.97
N GLN A 109 -2.51 -1.72 6.30
CA GLN A 109 -3.32 -1.59 5.09
C GLN A 109 -2.70 -0.56 4.16
N VAL A 110 -3.06 -0.61 2.88
CA VAL A 110 -2.68 0.42 1.92
C VAL A 110 -3.79 1.46 1.87
N ARG A 111 -3.43 2.73 2.06
CA ARG A 111 -4.32 3.89 1.90
C ARG A 111 -3.77 4.83 0.83
N VAL A 112 -4.60 5.13 -0.15
CA VAL A 112 -4.34 6.09 -1.22
C VAL A 112 -5.36 7.21 -1.09
N ASP A 113 -4.89 8.43 -0.90
CA ASP A 113 -5.76 9.59 -0.80
C ASP A 113 -5.77 10.34 -2.11
N GLN A 114 -6.93 10.93 -2.41
CA GLN A 114 -7.10 11.88 -3.49
C GLN A 114 -7.13 13.30 -2.93
N GLY A 115 -6.42 14.22 -3.57
CA GLY A 115 -6.50 15.63 -3.20
C GLY A 115 -5.65 16.54 -4.06
N MET A 116 -5.67 17.82 -3.72
CA MET A 116 -4.88 18.84 -4.39
C MET A 116 -3.65 19.21 -3.56
N SER A 117 -2.49 19.22 -4.20
CA SER A 117 -1.23 19.61 -3.56
C SER A 117 -1.03 21.13 -3.65
N THR A 118 -1.92 21.91 -3.04
CA THR A 118 -1.82 23.37 -2.99
C THR A 118 -2.22 23.87 -1.61
N SER A 119 -1.54 24.91 -1.11
CA SER A 119 -1.91 25.63 0.10
C SER A 119 -2.79 26.86 -0.18
N GLN A 120 -3.07 27.16 -1.46
CA GLN A 120 -3.82 28.35 -1.87
C GLN A 120 -5.33 28.22 -1.65
N ILE A 121 -5.84 26.99 -1.55
CA ILE A 121 -7.26 26.69 -1.36
C ILE A 121 -7.37 25.88 -0.07
N SER A 122 -8.34 26.25 0.77
CA SER A 122 -8.55 25.58 2.06
C SER A 122 -8.95 24.10 1.86
N PRO A 123 -8.46 23.18 2.70
CA PRO A 123 -8.89 21.77 2.71
C PRO A 123 -10.36 21.60 3.11
N ALA A 124 -10.99 22.62 3.71
CA ALA A 124 -12.42 22.63 4.00
C ALA A 124 -13.28 22.83 2.74
N SER A 125 -12.71 23.34 1.65
CA SER A 125 -13.36 23.35 0.35
C SER A 125 -13.28 21.94 -0.23
N GLY A 126 -14.40 21.25 -0.33
CA GLY A 126 -14.44 19.92 -0.95
C GLY A 126 -14.03 19.94 -2.43
N LEU A 127 -13.61 18.80 -2.96
CA LEU A 127 -13.45 18.64 -4.40
C LEU A 127 -14.81 18.66 -5.11
N ASP A 128 -14.80 19.18 -6.33
CA ASP A 128 -15.97 19.14 -7.20
C ASP A 128 -16.31 17.70 -7.61
N SER A 129 -17.59 17.39 -7.82
CA SER A 129 -18.07 16.04 -8.10
C SER A 129 -17.48 15.46 -9.39
N ASP A 130 -17.19 16.29 -10.39
CA ASP A 130 -16.60 15.86 -11.65
C ASP A 130 -15.15 15.39 -11.47
N LEU A 131 -14.47 15.95 -10.47
CA LEU A 131 -13.08 15.66 -10.15
C LEU A 131 -12.94 14.66 -9.00
N LEU A 132 -14.04 14.15 -8.45
CA LEU A 132 -14.03 13.27 -7.29
C LEU A 132 -13.94 11.80 -7.70
N GLU A 133 -12.98 11.07 -7.14
CA GLU A 133 -12.80 9.66 -7.45
C GLU A 133 -13.75 8.83 -6.59
N THR A 134 -14.87 8.41 -7.17
CA THR A 134 -15.82 7.51 -6.50
C THR A 134 -15.50 6.03 -6.75
N GLN A 135 -14.66 5.74 -7.75
CA GLN A 135 -14.31 4.40 -8.19
C GLN A 135 -12.83 4.34 -8.57
N PHE A 136 -12.23 3.17 -8.33
CA PHE A 136 -10.84 2.88 -8.66
C PHE A 136 -10.72 1.54 -9.36
N ILE A 137 -9.71 1.45 -10.23
CA ILE A 137 -9.30 0.22 -10.88
C ILE A 137 -7.98 -0.20 -10.24
N LEU A 138 -7.92 -1.43 -9.74
CA LEU A 138 -6.68 -2.01 -9.21
C LEU A 138 -6.24 -3.16 -10.09
N GLU A 139 -4.95 -3.19 -10.43
CA GLU A 139 -4.32 -4.23 -11.24
C GLU A 139 -3.19 -4.88 -10.44
N LEU A 140 -3.19 -6.21 -10.33
CA LEU A 140 -2.13 -6.98 -9.68
C LEU A 140 -2.01 -8.40 -10.25
N ASP A 141 -0.85 -9.04 -10.08
CA ASP A 141 -0.63 -10.43 -10.50
C ASP A 141 -1.51 -11.39 -9.70
N TYR A 142 -2.42 -12.08 -10.39
CA TYR A 142 -3.42 -12.99 -9.81
C TYR A 142 -2.79 -14.23 -9.16
N ARG A 143 -1.57 -14.60 -9.54
CA ARG A 143 -0.85 -15.77 -9.01
C ARG A 143 -0.19 -15.45 -7.68
N LEU A 144 0.15 -14.17 -7.44
CA LEU A 144 0.82 -13.74 -6.21
C LEU A 144 -0.17 -13.33 -5.13
N GLY A 145 -1.27 -12.67 -5.48
CA GLY A 145 -2.23 -12.22 -4.48
C GLY A 145 -3.60 -11.86 -5.02
N ARG A 146 -4.49 -11.51 -4.09
CA ARG A 146 -5.84 -11.02 -4.34
C ARG A 146 -6.11 -9.78 -3.51
N LEU A 147 -6.98 -8.93 -4.04
CA LEU A 147 -7.48 -7.77 -3.32
C LEU A 147 -8.41 -8.24 -2.19
N ALA A 148 -8.21 -7.72 -0.98
CA ALA A 148 -9.09 -8.00 0.14
C ALA A 148 -9.55 -6.72 0.83
N ARG A 149 -10.71 -6.80 1.48
CA ARG A 149 -11.30 -5.65 2.17
C ARG A 149 -10.40 -5.17 3.30
N PRO A 150 -10.33 -3.86 3.57
CA PRO A 150 -9.56 -3.34 4.69
C PRO A 150 -10.08 -3.91 6.01
N ASN A 151 -11.39 -3.90 6.26
CA ASN A 151 -11.93 -4.24 7.59
C ASN A 151 -12.54 -5.65 7.67
N ALA A 152 -12.32 -6.53 6.69
CA ALA A 152 -12.89 -7.88 6.69
C ALA A 152 -11.95 -8.92 6.09
N GLN A 153 -12.03 -10.16 6.59
CA GLN A 153 -11.27 -11.29 6.05
C GLN A 153 -11.66 -11.66 4.61
N THR A 154 -12.74 -11.06 4.10
CA THR A 154 -13.28 -11.29 2.77
C THR A 154 -12.36 -10.76 1.67
N VAL A 155 -12.06 -11.64 0.71
CA VAL A 155 -11.40 -11.32 -0.55
C VAL A 155 -12.41 -10.76 -1.52
N GLN A 156 -12.00 -9.79 -2.33
CA GLN A 156 -12.82 -9.25 -3.41
C GLN A 156 -12.81 -10.19 -4.61
N ASN A 157 -13.97 -10.39 -5.23
CA ASN A 157 -14.06 -11.13 -6.47
C ASN A 157 -13.34 -10.36 -7.58
N VAL A 158 -12.54 -11.08 -8.36
CA VAL A 158 -11.87 -10.53 -9.54
C VAL A 158 -12.92 -10.19 -10.60
N ASN A 159 -12.75 -9.07 -11.30
CA ASN A 159 -13.66 -8.69 -12.38
C ASN A 159 -13.19 -9.25 -13.72
N PHE A 160 -11.88 -9.15 -13.99
CA PHE A 160 -11.27 -9.64 -15.22
C PHE A 160 -9.86 -10.13 -14.91
N ILE A 161 -9.45 -11.19 -15.58
CA ILE A 161 -8.06 -11.66 -15.59
C ILE A 161 -7.63 -11.62 -17.05
N ASP A 162 -6.55 -10.91 -17.33
CA ASP A 162 -5.98 -10.85 -18.67
C ASP A 162 -5.12 -12.10 -18.99
N ASP A 163 -4.68 -12.23 -20.24
CA ASP A 163 -3.89 -13.38 -20.72
C ASP A 163 -2.52 -13.52 -20.02
N ASP A 164 -1.93 -12.41 -19.58
CA ASP A 164 -0.71 -12.34 -18.79
C ASP A 164 -0.93 -12.61 -17.27
N SER A 165 -2.13 -13.03 -16.89
CA SER A 165 -2.55 -13.28 -15.50
C SER A 165 -2.57 -12.05 -14.60
N ILE A 166 -2.61 -10.84 -15.17
CA ILE A 166 -2.93 -9.63 -14.40
C ILE A 166 -4.43 -9.57 -14.15
N ALA A 167 -4.80 -9.51 -12.87
CA ALA A 167 -6.16 -9.37 -12.42
C ALA A 167 -6.55 -7.90 -12.23
N SER A 168 -7.68 -7.53 -12.81
CA SER A 168 -8.28 -6.21 -12.70
C SER A 168 -9.49 -6.25 -11.77
N TYR A 169 -9.53 -5.29 -10.83
CA TYR A 169 -10.58 -5.12 -9.85
C TYR A 169 -11.19 -3.73 -9.97
N TYR A 170 -12.51 -3.67 -10.20
CA TYR A 170 -13.28 -2.44 -10.13
C TYR A 170 -13.85 -2.30 -8.72
N VAL A 171 -13.32 -1.35 -7.95
CA VAL A 171 -13.79 -1.09 -6.58
C VAL A 171 -14.51 0.22 -6.49
N ALA A 172 -15.65 0.17 -5.81
CA ALA A 172 -16.52 1.31 -5.55
C ALA A 172 -17.22 1.13 -4.20
N GLY A 173 -17.75 2.23 -3.68
CA GLY A 173 -18.55 2.25 -2.46
C GLY A 173 -17.74 2.10 -1.17
N THR A 174 -18.46 2.13 -0.04
CA THR A 174 -17.92 2.33 1.31
C THR A 174 -17.00 1.22 1.84
N ASN A 175 -16.97 0.06 1.17
CA ASN A 175 -16.10 -1.05 1.56
C ASN A 175 -14.61 -0.78 1.25
N PHE A 176 -14.33 0.04 0.24
CA PHE A 176 -12.98 0.34 -0.24
C PHE A 176 -12.74 1.85 -0.36
N VAL A 177 -13.78 2.60 -0.72
CA VAL A 177 -13.70 4.04 -0.99
C VAL A 177 -14.50 4.77 0.08
N SER A 178 -13.85 5.66 0.82
CA SER A 178 -14.49 6.47 1.86
C SER A 178 -14.15 7.94 1.68
N PRO A 179 -15.10 8.87 1.90
CA PRO A 179 -14.82 10.30 1.82
C PRO A 179 -13.86 10.73 2.93
N ILE A 180 -12.93 11.62 2.60
CA ILE A 180 -12.05 12.26 3.58
C ILE A 180 -12.77 13.51 4.10
N ASN A 181 -13.35 13.40 5.30
CA ASN A 181 -14.12 14.50 5.91
C ASN A 181 -13.26 15.41 6.81
N ASN A 182 -11.99 15.07 7.01
CA ASN A 182 -11.09 15.87 7.83
C ASN A 182 -10.67 17.14 7.10
N THR A 183 -10.86 18.29 7.76
CA THR A 183 -10.53 19.63 7.27
C THR A 183 -9.26 20.20 7.89
N ASP A 184 -8.56 19.46 8.73
CA ASP A 184 -7.28 19.85 9.33
C ASP A 184 -6.18 19.96 8.27
N SER A 185 -5.22 20.86 8.48
CA SER A 185 -3.97 20.88 7.71
C SER A 185 -3.14 19.61 7.96
N VAL A 186 -2.19 19.28 7.07
CA VAL A 186 -1.34 18.09 7.23
C VAL A 186 -0.58 18.11 8.57
N ALA A 187 -0.14 19.29 9.01
CA ALA A 187 0.55 19.45 10.29
C ALA A 187 -0.37 19.15 11.50
N SER A 188 -1.61 19.63 11.46
CA SER A 188 -2.58 19.51 12.56
C SER A 188 -3.40 18.22 12.54
N ALA A 189 -3.36 17.47 11.43
CA ALA A 189 -4.15 16.24 11.27
C ALA A 189 -3.96 15.27 12.44
N SER A 190 -5.07 14.82 13.02
CA SER A 190 -5.08 13.83 14.09
C SER A 190 -4.37 12.53 13.68
N ALA A 191 -3.92 11.76 14.68
CA ALA A 191 -3.35 10.44 14.41
C ALA A 191 -4.38 9.47 13.82
N GLN A 192 -5.65 9.66 14.19
CA GLN A 192 -6.80 8.84 13.83
C GLN A 192 -7.21 8.98 12.36
N ASP A 193 -6.95 10.13 11.75
CA ASP A 193 -7.13 10.35 10.32
C ASP A 193 -6.01 11.23 9.76
N PRO A 194 -4.82 10.65 9.51
CA PRO A 194 -3.68 11.39 9.00
C PRO A 194 -3.93 11.86 7.57
N GLN A 195 -3.29 12.96 7.18
CA GLN A 195 -3.55 13.63 5.90
C GLN A 195 -2.27 13.83 5.11
N VAL A 196 -2.37 13.84 3.78
CA VAL A 196 -1.21 14.02 2.87
C VAL A 196 -1.34 15.20 1.90
N PHE A 197 -2.46 15.91 1.94
CA PHE A 197 -2.73 17.07 1.10
C PHE A 197 -3.09 18.28 1.95
N ASP A 198 -2.48 19.43 1.65
CA ASP A 198 -2.81 20.70 2.29
C ASP A 198 -4.02 21.41 1.66
N GLY A 199 -4.45 21.00 0.46
CA GLY A 199 -5.59 21.56 -0.25
C GLY A 199 -6.85 20.71 -0.17
N PRO A 200 -7.88 21.04 -0.98
CA PRO A 200 -9.12 20.26 -1.12
C PRO A 200 -8.89 18.76 -1.28
N ARG A 201 -9.71 17.97 -0.60
CA ARG A 201 -9.59 16.51 -0.53
C ARG A 201 -10.79 15.82 -1.14
N GLY A 202 -10.53 14.64 -1.67
CA GLY A 202 -11.55 13.76 -2.24
C GLY A 202 -11.76 12.53 -1.38
N ASN A 203 -11.84 11.37 -2.05
CA ASN A 203 -12.01 10.11 -1.37
C ASN A 203 -10.66 9.42 -1.11
N ALA A 204 -10.62 8.61 -0.06
CA ALA A 204 -9.55 7.67 0.23
C ALA A 204 -9.93 6.28 -0.27
N LEU A 205 -9.02 5.65 -1.00
CA LEU A 205 -9.05 4.23 -1.32
C LEU A 205 -8.24 3.47 -0.27
N MET A 206 -8.85 2.45 0.34
CA MET A 206 -8.24 1.62 1.36
C MET A 206 -8.42 0.14 1.02
N PHE A 207 -7.33 -0.62 1.07
CA PHE A 207 -7.37 -2.04 0.80
C PHE A 207 -6.23 -2.80 1.48
N ARG A 208 -6.35 -4.13 1.50
CA ARG A 208 -5.26 -5.02 1.87
C ARG A 208 -5.01 -6.04 0.76
N LEU A 209 -3.88 -6.70 0.84
CA LEU A 209 -3.52 -7.78 -0.08
C LEU A 209 -3.53 -9.10 0.69
N GLN A 210 -4.21 -10.09 0.12
CA GLN A 210 -4.14 -11.46 0.57
C GLN A 210 -3.24 -12.24 -0.40
N ALA A 211 -2.24 -12.95 0.11
CA ALA A 211 -1.38 -13.82 -0.68
C ALA A 211 -2.19 -14.99 -1.26
N SER A 212 -1.78 -15.48 -2.42
CA SER A 212 -2.39 -16.66 -3.04
C SER A 212 -2.13 -17.92 -2.20
N THR A 213 -3.01 -18.93 -2.32
CA THR A 213 -2.87 -20.20 -1.58
C THR A 213 -1.52 -20.87 -1.83
N GLU A 214 -1.00 -20.76 -3.06
CA GLU A 214 0.34 -21.26 -3.40
C GLU A 214 1.44 -20.59 -2.58
N LEU A 215 1.40 -19.26 -2.40
CA LEU A 215 2.36 -18.57 -1.54
C LEU A 215 2.14 -18.87 -0.05
N GLN A 216 0.91 -19.13 0.37
CA GLN A 216 0.63 -19.47 1.78
C GLN A 216 1.18 -20.85 2.15
N TYR A 217 1.01 -21.87 1.29
CA TYR A 217 1.34 -23.26 1.63
C TYR A 217 2.61 -23.80 0.97
N SER A 218 3.14 -23.14 -0.07
CA SER A 218 4.31 -23.61 -0.83
C SER A 218 5.43 -22.57 -0.89
N THR A 219 6.66 -23.07 -0.98
CA THR A 219 7.86 -22.25 -1.23
C THR A 219 8.29 -22.28 -2.71
N TYR A 220 7.56 -23.00 -3.56
CA TYR A 220 7.93 -23.21 -4.97
C TYR A 220 8.07 -21.91 -5.77
N LEU A 221 7.10 -21.00 -5.70
CA LEU A 221 7.20 -19.71 -6.41
C LEU A 221 8.33 -18.85 -5.84
N PHE A 222 8.60 -18.94 -4.54
CA PHE A 222 9.70 -18.22 -3.91
C PHE A 222 11.07 -18.69 -4.39
N THR A 223 11.25 -19.98 -4.67
CA THR A 223 12.51 -20.51 -5.20
C THR A 223 12.67 -20.28 -6.70
N GLN A 224 11.57 -20.20 -7.45
CA GLN A 224 11.61 -19.98 -8.90
C GLN A 224 11.80 -18.53 -9.33
N ILE A 225 11.01 -17.62 -8.76
CA ILE A 225 10.97 -16.20 -9.17
C ILE A 225 11.30 -15.25 -8.03
N GLY A 226 11.33 -15.76 -6.79
CA GLY A 226 11.68 -15.01 -5.61
C GLY A 226 13.18 -14.99 -5.34
N LYS A 227 13.52 -14.47 -4.17
CA LYS A 227 14.87 -14.47 -3.64
C LYS A 227 14.86 -14.97 -2.21
N THR A 228 15.92 -15.67 -1.85
CA THR A 228 16.18 -16.04 -0.45
C THR A 228 17.14 -15.04 0.13
N LEU A 229 16.78 -14.53 1.29
CA LEU A 229 17.69 -13.80 2.15
C LEU A 229 18.22 -14.76 3.21
N SER A 230 19.49 -15.15 3.07
CA SER A 230 20.21 -15.94 4.07
C SER A 230 20.67 -15.04 5.21
N ASN A 231 20.44 -15.48 6.45
CA ASN A 231 20.84 -14.76 7.66
C ASN A 231 22.35 -14.93 7.98
N SER A 232 23.20 -14.71 6.99
CA SER A 232 24.64 -14.92 7.09
C SER A 232 25.38 -13.61 6.85
N ASN A 233 25.19 -12.64 7.76
CA ASN A 233 26.21 -11.66 8.18
C ASN A 233 25.60 -10.71 9.21
N VAL A 234 26.04 -10.86 10.45
CA VAL A 234 25.83 -9.92 11.55
C VAL A 234 26.41 -8.57 11.12
N GLY A 235 25.57 -7.64 10.69
CA GLY A 235 26.03 -6.28 10.37
C GLY A 235 25.14 -5.42 9.48
N ASN A 236 24.30 -6.00 8.61
CA ASN A 236 23.34 -5.22 7.82
C ASN A 236 22.13 -6.10 7.44
N ASP A 237 21.14 -6.12 8.33
CA ASP A 237 19.83 -6.77 8.11
C ASP A 237 19.16 -6.18 6.87
N VAL A 238 19.00 -6.99 5.82
CA VAL A 238 18.43 -6.55 4.52
C VAL A 238 16.93 -6.19 4.60
N PHE A 239 16.34 -6.30 5.78
CA PHE A 239 15.00 -5.79 6.12
C PHE A 239 14.93 -5.17 7.51
N GLY A 240 16.06 -4.98 8.19
CA GLY A 240 16.01 -4.66 9.61
C GLY A 240 15.27 -5.74 10.41
N ILE A 241 15.35 -7.04 10.08
CA ILE A 241 14.91 -8.12 10.99
C ILE A 241 16.19 -8.66 11.61
N SER A 242 16.47 -8.30 12.85
CA SER A 242 17.70 -8.74 13.51
C SER A 242 17.54 -10.18 13.98
N GLN A 243 18.64 -10.92 13.98
CA GLN A 243 18.72 -12.25 14.59
C GLN A 243 18.13 -12.26 16.02
N THR A 244 18.21 -11.15 16.76
CA THR A 244 17.63 -11.01 18.11
C THR A 244 16.10 -10.95 18.14
N ASP A 245 15.45 -10.47 17.07
CA ASP A 245 13.98 -10.45 16.96
C ASP A 245 13.46 -11.85 16.64
N ILE A 246 14.22 -12.58 15.82
CA ILE A 246 13.97 -13.95 15.42
C ILE A 246 14.17 -14.93 16.60
N THR A 247 15.10 -14.67 17.52
CA THR A 247 15.37 -15.53 18.68
C THR A 247 14.29 -15.52 19.77
N ASN A 248 13.38 -14.53 19.76
CA ASN A 248 12.26 -14.48 20.71
C ASN A 248 10.99 -15.16 20.18
N SER A 249 11.00 -15.62 18.94
CA SER A 249 9.96 -16.46 18.37
C SER A 249 10.41 -17.92 18.39
N PRO A 250 9.68 -18.85 19.05
CA PRO A 250 10.06 -20.27 19.16
C PRO A 250 10.31 -21.02 17.84
N ALA A 251 9.99 -20.41 16.69
CA ALA A 251 10.12 -20.99 15.35
C ALA A 251 11.17 -20.30 14.44
N GLY A 252 11.91 -19.31 14.94
CA GLY A 252 12.69 -18.41 14.08
C GLY A 252 14.20 -18.65 14.02
N ALA A 253 14.84 -19.15 15.09
CA ALA A 253 16.30 -19.09 15.22
C ALA A 253 17.02 -19.78 14.04
N ASN A 254 17.56 -18.98 13.10
CA ASN A 254 18.25 -19.34 11.86
C ASN A 254 17.40 -19.55 10.59
N ALA A 255 16.12 -19.15 10.57
CA ALA A 255 15.30 -19.29 9.38
C ALA A 255 15.65 -18.21 8.32
N SER A 256 15.89 -18.64 7.07
CA SER A 256 16.03 -17.72 5.94
C SER A 256 14.67 -17.11 5.56
N LEU A 257 14.67 -15.90 5.03
CA LEU A 257 13.45 -15.25 4.55
C LEU A 257 13.36 -15.36 3.03
N TYR A 258 12.28 -15.92 2.52
CA TYR A 258 11.92 -15.83 1.12
C TYR A 258 11.11 -14.57 0.85
N TYR A 259 11.40 -13.90 -0.26
CA TYR A 259 10.59 -12.77 -0.69
C TYR A 259 10.38 -12.71 -2.21
N ILE A 260 9.21 -12.20 -2.60
CA ILE A 260 8.87 -11.86 -3.99
C ILE A 260 8.45 -10.39 -4.01
N ASP A 261 9.06 -9.63 -4.91
CA ASP A 261 8.68 -8.24 -5.19
C ASP A 261 7.62 -8.19 -6.29
N SER A 262 6.60 -7.35 -6.09
CA SER A 262 5.56 -7.08 -7.08
C SER A 262 5.09 -5.63 -6.96
N THR A 263 4.18 -5.23 -7.84
CA THR A 263 3.58 -3.89 -7.84
C THR A 263 2.08 -4.01 -7.98
N VAL A 264 1.35 -3.20 -7.22
CA VAL A 264 -0.10 -3.02 -7.40
C VAL A 264 -0.32 -1.66 -8.03
N ARG A 265 -0.97 -1.64 -9.18
CA ARG A 265 -1.32 -0.39 -9.85
C ARG A 265 -2.72 0.04 -9.42
N VAL A 266 -2.85 1.31 -9.07
CA VAL A 266 -4.13 1.96 -8.77
C VAL A 266 -4.39 3.02 -9.84
N VAL A 267 -5.58 3.01 -10.40
CA VAL A 267 -6.03 4.01 -11.39
C VAL A 267 -7.34 4.64 -10.92
N GLY A 268 -7.38 5.96 -10.84
CA GLY A 268 -8.62 6.70 -10.61
C GLY A 268 -9.54 6.60 -11.83
N ALA A 269 -10.82 6.23 -11.63
CA ALA A 269 -11.76 6.08 -12.75
C ALA A 269 -12.06 7.42 -13.43
N ASN A 270 -12.22 8.48 -12.63
CA ASN A 270 -12.57 9.81 -13.13
C ASN A 270 -11.37 10.55 -13.68
N THR A 271 -10.27 10.68 -12.92
CA THR A 271 -9.07 11.45 -13.35
C THR A 271 -8.12 10.69 -14.25
N GLY A 272 -8.21 9.36 -14.30
CA GLY A 272 -7.25 8.51 -15.00
C GLY A 272 -5.84 8.56 -14.42
N PHE A 273 -5.65 9.14 -13.23
CA PHE A 273 -4.36 9.23 -12.56
C PHE A 273 -3.90 7.83 -12.12
N ARG A 274 -2.64 7.51 -12.39
CA ARG A 274 -2.05 6.20 -12.11
C ARG A 274 -1.02 6.29 -10.98
N LEU A 275 -1.05 5.30 -10.09
CA LEU A 275 -0.12 5.18 -8.98
C LEU A 275 0.31 3.72 -8.83
N ASP A 276 1.60 3.45 -8.98
CA ASP A 276 2.18 2.13 -8.80
C ASP A 276 2.72 1.99 -7.36
N ILE A 277 2.23 0.98 -6.66
CA ILE A 277 2.50 0.75 -5.24
C ILE A 277 3.40 -0.49 -5.11
N PRO A 278 4.63 -0.35 -4.62
CA PRO A 278 5.53 -1.49 -4.48
C PRO A 278 5.14 -2.34 -3.27
N VAL A 279 4.99 -3.64 -3.53
CA VAL A 279 4.58 -4.64 -2.53
C VAL A 279 5.56 -5.79 -2.52
N ARG A 280 5.71 -6.43 -1.36
CA ARG A 280 6.63 -7.54 -1.17
C ARG A 280 5.96 -8.63 -0.37
N TYR A 281 5.83 -9.81 -0.95
CA TYR A 281 5.36 -11.01 -0.26
C TYR A 281 6.53 -11.66 0.44
N VAL A 282 6.37 -12.02 1.72
CA VAL A 282 7.43 -12.63 2.53
C VAL A 282 6.96 -13.92 3.19
N LYS A 283 7.84 -14.93 3.20
CA LYS A 283 7.64 -16.22 3.85
C LYS A 283 8.92 -16.67 4.52
N ILE A 284 8.82 -17.21 5.71
CA ILE A 284 9.96 -17.80 6.42
C ILE A 284 10.18 -19.24 5.94
N GLN A 285 11.45 -19.61 5.76
CA GLN A 285 11.89 -20.93 5.35
C GLN A 285 11.64 -21.99 6.44
#